data_AF-A0A2W0ZYS9-F1
#
_entry.id   AF-A0A2W0ZYS9-F1
#
_cell.length_a   1.000
_cell.length_b   1.000
_cell.length_c   1.000
_cell.angle_alpha   90.00
_cell.angle_beta   90.00
_cell.angle_gamma   90.00
#
_symmetry.space_group_name_H-M   'P 1'
#
loop_
_entity.id
_entity.type
_entity.pdbx_description
1 polymer ?
#
loop_
_entity_poly.entity_id
_entity_poly.type
_entity_poly.pdbx_seq_one_letter_code
_entity_poly.pdbx_strand_id
1 'polypeptide(L)'
;MKINVRIILIGVMASILSINTFACDSSLNEKPGLEESVNFVQHKPPTPMPTLNKVVESVATPVEQLSIELQQSSIEICPCDIKFAITSSKPMDVDDKPEEMHTDLSPTPTTKPLVESPPFYGTLFVSSEILVSTDPTAFYELEKIKDSPRTMYDRRKGWITLTPHLFKARFLDGLTIEVQVNPEFKNAVTAEEVALKYLKVIGQLPTLLRKDVETIWIHEGDELFGGGNNNLLIHHGQGLIYETQGLLEEVFLHEAVHTSLDNDHLSTPGWLKAQQDDGQFISDYAKEFPSSEDISESFPMYFALRYKASRIETHILKLIENTIPNRIEYFDKSIPDLTEMLDSFETPTSESTNTPTPIAKELVVGINIKNYEFPDISIDVGEVVQWKNLDLYTHSATSGIWGGEDDTGDLWDSGKLTFGNVFEFKFTVEGEYPYFCRIHPGMKGVVRVLDSSK
;
A
#
# COMPACT_ATOMS: atom_id res chain seq x y z
N MET A 1 -6.04 -59.87 54.98
CA MET A 1 -5.97 -59.58 56.43
C MET A 1 -5.56 -58.11 56.59
N LYS A 2 -6.50 -57.29 57.09
CA LYS A 2 -6.40 -55.95 57.73
C LYS A 2 -5.74 -54.74 57.00
N ILE A 3 -6.58 -54.11 56.18
CA ILE A 3 -7.03 -52.70 56.15
C ILE A 3 -6.80 -51.89 57.46
N ASN A 4 -6.33 -50.62 57.40
CA ASN A 4 -7.15 -49.41 57.70
C ASN A 4 -6.41 -48.06 57.79
N VAL A 5 -7.07 -47.11 57.11
CA VAL A 5 -6.99 -45.64 57.12
C VAL A 5 -7.40 -45.06 58.48
N ARG A 6 -6.91 -43.85 58.83
CA ARG A 6 -7.69 -42.89 59.60
C ARG A 6 -7.25 -41.42 59.43
N ILE A 7 -8.15 -40.65 58.85
CA ILE A 7 -8.35 -39.20 58.98
C ILE A 7 -8.83 -38.90 60.41
N ILE A 8 -8.37 -37.80 61.04
CA ILE A 8 -9.15 -37.05 62.04
C ILE A 8 -8.93 -35.54 61.85
N LEU A 9 -10.05 -34.86 61.63
CA LEU A 9 -10.29 -33.42 61.67
C LEU A 9 -10.74 -33.05 63.09
N ILE A 10 -10.25 -31.94 63.67
CA ILE A 10 -10.90 -31.25 64.81
C ILE A 10 -10.85 -29.75 64.52
N GLY A 11 -12.02 -29.11 64.53
CA GLY A 11 -12.17 -27.66 64.46
C GLY A 11 -12.51 -27.02 65.81
N VAL A 12 -13.01 -25.77 65.71
CA VAL A 12 -13.83 -24.97 66.65
C VAL A 12 -13.17 -23.63 67.10
N MET A 13 -13.64 -22.56 66.45
CA MET A 13 -14.22 -21.30 66.97
C MET A 13 -13.60 -20.57 68.20
N ALA A 14 -13.28 -19.27 68.04
CA ALA A 14 -14.15 -18.13 68.42
C ALA A 14 -13.38 -16.84 68.76
N SER A 15 -13.71 -15.76 68.03
CA SER A 15 -14.03 -14.38 68.46
C SER A 15 -13.10 -13.59 69.41
N ILE A 16 -12.77 -12.34 69.01
CA ILE A 16 -13.34 -11.09 69.59
C ILE A 16 -12.83 -9.86 68.79
N LEU A 17 -13.78 -9.02 68.38
CA LEU A 17 -13.64 -7.65 67.85
C LEU A 17 -13.07 -6.69 68.90
N SER A 18 -12.37 -5.63 68.48
CA SER A 18 -12.63 -4.26 68.95
C SER A 18 -12.15 -3.23 67.93
N ILE A 19 -13.01 -2.24 67.69
CA ILE A 19 -12.95 -1.17 66.68
C ILE A 19 -12.77 0.16 67.43
N ASN A 20 -12.26 1.17 66.71
CA ASN A 20 -12.33 2.63 66.93
C ASN A 20 -11.26 3.21 67.89
N THR A 21 -10.65 4.38 67.64
CA THR A 21 -11.13 5.64 67.05
C THR A 21 -10.03 6.50 66.40
N PHE A 22 -10.47 7.38 65.49
CA PHE A 22 -9.80 8.53 64.85
C PHE A 22 -9.38 9.66 65.83
N ALA A 23 -8.32 10.44 65.49
CA ALA A 23 -8.39 11.85 65.03
C ALA A 23 -7.14 12.74 65.35
N CYS A 24 -6.69 13.44 64.29
CA CYS A 24 -6.02 14.75 64.14
C CYS A 24 -4.72 15.18 64.86
N ASP A 25 -3.69 15.35 64.00
CA ASP A 25 -2.92 16.57 63.67
C ASP A 25 -1.91 17.18 64.68
N SER A 26 -0.62 17.23 64.28
CA SER A 26 0.14 18.48 64.10
C SER A 26 1.66 18.26 63.91
N SER A 27 2.17 18.90 62.86
CA SER A 27 3.49 19.54 62.76
C SER A 27 4.78 18.73 62.56
N LEU A 28 5.35 18.98 61.37
CA LEU A 28 6.75 19.37 61.07
C LEU A 28 7.85 18.30 60.92
N ASN A 29 8.40 18.35 59.70
CA ASN A 29 9.75 18.01 59.22
C ASN A 29 10.13 16.53 59.14
N GLU A 30 10.12 15.99 57.92
CA GLU A 30 11.35 15.54 57.24
C GLU A 30 11.06 15.20 55.75
N LYS A 31 11.94 15.65 54.85
CA LYS A 31 11.97 15.24 53.43
C LYS A 31 12.27 13.74 53.34
N PRO A 32 11.71 13.02 52.34
CA PRO A 32 12.64 12.33 51.43
C PRO A 32 12.17 12.26 49.96
N GLY A 33 13.17 12.13 49.07
CA GLY A 33 13.15 11.23 47.90
C GLY A 33 12.08 11.44 46.84
N LEU A 34 12.47 12.08 45.74
CA LEU A 34 11.82 11.91 44.44
C LEU A 34 12.03 10.47 43.97
N GLU A 35 11.01 9.63 44.10
CA GLU A 35 10.82 8.51 43.18
C GLU A 35 10.15 9.09 41.93
N GLU A 36 10.90 9.12 40.82
CA GLU A 36 10.33 9.33 39.50
C GLU A 36 9.45 8.13 39.16
N SER A 37 8.14 8.30 39.33
CA SER A 37 7.16 7.47 38.65
C SER A 37 7.22 7.79 37.15
N VAL A 38 7.94 6.96 36.40
CA VAL A 38 7.86 6.96 34.93
C VAL A 38 6.47 6.46 34.57
N ASN A 39 5.53 7.40 34.44
CA ASN A 39 4.25 7.15 33.80
C ASN A 39 4.53 6.88 32.31
N PHE A 40 4.65 5.61 31.94
CA PHE A 40 4.60 5.20 30.55
C PHE A 40 3.19 5.43 30.02
N VAL A 41 3.04 6.38 29.11
CA VAL A 41 1.85 6.50 28.29
C VAL A 41 1.76 5.23 27.44
N GLN A 42 0.73 4.42 27.65
CA GLN A 42 0.46 3.32 26.73
C GLN A 42 -0.03 3.93 25.41
N HIS A 43 0.84 3.92 24.41
CA HIS A 43 0.51 4.45 23.09
C HIS A 43 -0.35 3.46 22.29
N LYS A 44 -1.12 4.00 21.33
CA LYS A 44 -2.03 3.24 20.45
C LYS A 44 -1.21 2.23 19.62
N PRO A 45 -1.73 1.03 19.30
CA PRO A 45 -1.09 0.12 18.36
C PRO A 45 -0.71 0.82 17.04
N PRO A 46 0.41 0.43 16.39
CA PRO A 46 0.77 0.92 15.07
C PRO A 46 -0.36 0.67 14.06
N THR A 47 -0.64 1.66 13.22
CA THR A 47 -1.73 1.58 12.25
C THR A 47 -1.37 0.51 11.21
N PRO A 48 -2.21 -0.52 10.98
CA PRO A 48 -1.99 -1.50 9.92
C PRO A 48 -2.54 -1.02 8.59
N MET A 49 -1.82 -1.30 7.51
CA MET A 49 -2.37 -1.31 6.16
C MET A 49 -3.55 -2.30 6.00
N PRO A 50 -4.43 -2.17 4.98
CA PRO A 50 -5.44 -3.16 4.64
C PRO A 50 -4.84 -4.31 3.86
N THR A 51 -5.47 -5.46 3.99
CA THR A 51 -5.26 -6.60 3.11
C THR A 51 -6.31 -6.64 2.00
N LEU A 52 -5.91 -7.13 0.83
CA LEU A 52 -6.84 -7.62 -0.20
C LEU A 52 -7.62 -8.81 0.39
N ASN A 53 -8.81 -8.54 0.95
CA ASN A 53 -9.69 -9.60 1.42
C ASN A 53 -10.22 -10.41 0.22
N LYS A 54 -9.97 -11.72 0.21
CA LYS A 54 -10.69 -12.67 -0.65
C LYS A 54 -12.17 -12.66 -0.26
N VAL A 55 -13.00 -12.02 -1.09
CA VAL A 55 -14.44 -12.30 -1.10
C VAL A 55 -14.62 -13.70 -1.69
N VAL A 56 -14.64 -14.72 -0.83
CA VAL A 56 -15.18 -16.03 -1.19
C VAL A 56 -16.69 -15.92 -1.02
N GLU A 57 -17.37 -15.42 -2.05
CA GLU A 57 -18.81 -15.65 -2.17
C GLU A 57 -19.02 -17.13 -2.52
N SER A 58 -19.43 -17.91 -1.51
CA SER A 58 -20.02 -19.22 -1.73
C SER A 58 -21.39 -19.03 -2.38
N VAL A 59 -21.44 -18.99 -3.71
CA VAL A 59 -22.70 -19.08 -4.44
C VAL A 59 -23.16 -20.53 -4.42
N ALA A 60 -24.11 -20.84 -3.56
CA ALA A 60 -24.94 -22.02 -3.70
C ALA A 60 -26.01 -21.73 -4.77
N THR A 61 -25.91 -22.40 -5.91
CA THR A 61 -27.02 -22.49 -6.87
C THR A 61 -28.20 -23.23 -6.26
N PRO A 62 -29.43 -22.78 -6.55
CA PRO A 62 -30.34 -23.65 -7.29
C PRO A 62 -30.83 -23.01 -8.58
N VAL A 63 -30.94 -23.87 -9.59
CA VAL A 63 -31.47 -23.62 -10.93
C VAL A 63 -32.98 -23.40 -10.88
N GLU A 64 -33.47 -22.33 -11.49
CA GLU A 64 -34.83 -22.29 -12.05
C GLU A 64 -34.79 -21.62 -13.44
N GLN A 65 -35.24 -22.36 -14.46
CA GLN A 65 -35.22 -21.95 -15.86
C GLN A 65 -36.32 -20.91 -16.15
N LEU A 66 -35.95 -19.81 -16.80
CA LEU A 66 -36.88 -18.91 -17.47
C LEU A 66 -36.54 -18.89 -18.97
N SER A 67 -37.42 -19.53 -19.75
CA SER A 67 -37.43 -19.56 -21.21
C SER A 67 -37.92 -18.23 -21.77
N ILE A 68 -37.12 -17.58 -22.62
CA ILE A 68 -37.53 -16.43 -23.43
C ILE A 68 -37.77 -16.93 -24.85
N GLU A 69 -39.02 -16.79 -25.31
CA GLU A 69 -39.43 -17.02 -26.69
C GLU A 69 -39.54 -15.66 -27.41
N LEU A 70 -38.84 -15.55 -28.55
CA LEU A 70 -38.92 -14.42 -29.48
C LEU A 70 -40.19 -14.52 -30.32
N GLN A 71 -40.98 -13.45 -30.41
CA GLN A 71 -41.86 -13.22 -31.56
C GLN A 71 -41.93 -11.74 -31.94
N GLN A 72 -41.48 -11.45 -33.17
CA GLN A 72 -41.81 -10.25 -33.93
C GLN A 72 -43.24 -10.37 -34.48
N SER A 73 -43.97 -9.26 -34.54
CA SER A 73 -44.75 -8.93 -35.74
C SER A 73 -45.07 -7.44 -35.82
N SER A 74 -44.93 -6.96 -37.05
CA SER A 74 -45.02 -5.62 -37.62
C SER A 74 -46.44 -5.23 -38.03
N ILE A 75 -46.80 -3.94 -37.96
CA ILE A 75 -47.68 -3.29 -38.97
C ILE A 75 -47.19 -1.85 -39.26
N GLU A 76 -46.89 -1.63 -40.53
CA GLU A 76 -46.53 -0.43 -41.29
C GLU A 76 -47.81 0.28 -41.82
N ILE A 77 -47.94 1.63 -41.88
CA ILE A 77 -47.70 2.57 -43.04
C ILE A 77 -48.99 3.44 -43.25
N CYS A 78 -49.02 4.77 -43.55
CA CYS A 78 -48.71 5.55 -44.78
C CYS A 78 -49.05 7.09 -44.59
N PRO A 79 -48.85 8.05 -45.54
CA PRO A 79 -48.11 9.32 -45.35
C PRO A 79 -48.78 10.62 -45.91
N CYS A 80 -48.27 11.83 -45.54
CA CYS A 80 -48.32 13.16 -46.22
C CYS A 80 -48.09 14.27 -45.15
N ASP A 81 -47.49 15.46 -45.32
CA ASP A 81 -47.03 16.25 -46.46
C ASP A 81 -46.10 17.39 -45.97
N ILE A 82 -45.40 18.01 -46.93
CA ILE A 82 -44.37 19.06 -46.81
C ILE A 82 -44.97 20.51 -46.78
N LYS A 83 -44.29 21.45 -46.09
CA LYS A 83 -44.09 22.93 -46.35
C LYS A 83 -44.58 23.97 -45.31
N PHE A 84 -43.58 24.74 -44.85
CA PHE A 84 -43.44 26.22 -44.79
C PHE A 84 -44.66 27.17 -44.74
N ALA A 85 -44.49 28.17 -43.85
CA ALA A 85 -44.73 29.62 -43.99
C ALA A 85 -45.92 30.29 -43.26
N ILE A 86 -45.55 31.19 -42.34
CA ILE A 86 -45.86 32.65 -42.28
C ILE A 86 -47.34 33.10 -42.15
N THR A 87 -47.56 33.94 -41.12
CA THR A 87 -48.61 34.98 -40.89
C THR A 87 -50.06 34.56 -40.73
N SER A 88 -50.76 34.99 -39.67
CA SER A 88 -51.29 36.34 -39.49
C SER A 88 -52.33 36.39 -38.34
N SER A 89 -52.11 37.32 -37.40
CA SER A 89 -53.10 38.21 -36.75
C SER A 89 -54.49 37.71 -36.31
N LYS A 90 -54.86 37.94 -35.04
CA LYS A 90 -55.75 39.04 -34.59
C LYS A 90 -55.81 39.12 -33.03
N PRO A 91 -55.98 40.31 -32.41
CA PRO A 91 -55.66 40.58 -31.00
C PRO A 91 -56.90 40.66 -30.08
N MET A 92 -56.67 40.78 -28.77
CA MET A 92 -57.56 41.48 -27.82
C MET A 92 -56.79 41.95 -26.57
N ASP A 93 -57.17 43.15 -26.12
CA ASP A 93 -56.70 44.10 -25.09
C ASP A 93 -56.08 43.54 -23.78
N VAL A 94 -54.95 44.08 -23.24
CA VAL A 94 -54.77 45.31 -22.41
C VAL A 94 -55.62 45.22 -21.12
N ASP A 95 -55.07 44.97 -19.92
CA ASP A 95 -54.20 45.81 -19.08
C ASP A 95 -53.51 44.93 -18.01
N ASP A 96 -52.20 45.07 -17.75
CA ASP A 96 -51.71 45.37 -16.39
C ASP A 96 -50.20 45.70 -16.37
N LYS A 97 -49.84 46.51 -15.37
CA LYS A 97 -48.56 47.18 -15.07
C LYS A 97 -47.32 46.26 -15.00
N PRO A 98 -46.10 46.73 -15.33
CA PRO A 98 -44.88 45.93 -15.21
C PRO A 98 -44.35 45.93 -13.75
N GLU A 99 -44.19 44.74 -13.17
CA GLU A 99 -43.28 44.51 -12.04
C GLU A 99 -41.85 44.39 -12.58
N GLU A 100 -40.93 45.15 -11.98
CA GLU A 100 -39.50 45.10 -12.29
C GLU A 100 -38.91 43.75 -11.81
N MET A 101 -38.63 42.88 -12.77
CA MET A 101 -37.86 41.65 -12.55
C MET A 101 -36.37 42.01 -12.55
N HIS A 102 -35.79 42.17 -11.37
CA HIS A 102 -34.34 42.21 -11.20
C HIS A 102 -33.76 40.83 -11.56
N THR A 103 -33.15 40.73 -12.75
CA THR A 103 -32.33 39.59 -13.14
C THR A 103 -30.96 39.72 -12.50
N ASP A 104 -30.77 39.07 -11.34
CA ASP A 104 -29.45 38.81 -10.79
C ASP A 104 -28.79 37.67 -11.58
N LEU A 105 -28.05 38.04 -12.62
CA LEU A 105 -27.14 37.13 -13.34
C LEU A 105 -25.83 37.03 -12.55
N SER A 106 -25.88 36.33 -11.42
CA SER A 106 -24.68 35.86 -10.75
C SER A 106 -24.23 34.54 -11.40
N PRO A 107 -22.97 34.40 -11.86
CA PRO A 107 -22.49 33.18 -12.47
C PRO A 107 -22.56 32.04 -11.45
N THR A 108 -23.40 31.05 -11.74
CA THR A 108 -23.47 29.81 -10.98
C THR A 108 -22.08 29.17 -10.99
N PRO A 109 -21.51 28.80 -9.83
CA PRO A 109 -20.26 28.05 -9.81
C PRO A 109 -20.51 26.74 -10.54
N THR A 110 -19.81 26.53 -11.65
CA THR A 110 -19.76 25.23 -12.31
C THR A 110 -19.13 24.25 -11.34
N THR A 111 -19.96 23.51 -10.59
CA THR A 111 -19.50 22.38 -9.80
C THR A 111 -18.90 21.37 -10.78
N LYS A 112 -17.58 21.20 -10.69
CA LYS A 112 -16.86 20.08 -11.30
C LYS A 112 -17.63 18.81 -10.92
N PRO A 113 -17.97 17.91 -11.86
CA PRO A 113 -18.70 16.69 -11.53
C PRO A 113 -17.91 15.94 -10.45
N LEU A 114 -18.56 15.64 -9.32
CA LEU A 114 -18.02 14.75 -8.31
C LEU A 114 -17.70 13.41 -8.99
N VAL A 115 -16.43 13.01 -8.99
CA VAL A 115 -16.02 11.68 -9.45
C VAL A 115 -16.61 10.66 -8.48
N GLU A 116 -17.29 9.64 -9.00
CA GLU A 116 -18.12 8.70 -8.21
C GLU A 116 -17.36 7.75 -7.27
N SER A 117 -16.04 7.72 -7.29
CA SER A 117 -15.22 6.99 -6.33
C SER A 117 -13.78 7.50 -6.37
N PRO A 118 -13.00 7.34 -5.28
CA PRO A 118 -11.55 7.49 -5.34
C PRO A 118 -10.95 6.68 -6.50
N PRO A 119 -9.86 7.17 -7.13
CA PRO A 119 -9.26 6.50 -8.28
C PRO A 119 -8.49 5.22 -7.94
N PHE A 120 -8.09 5.05 -6.68
CA PHE A 120 -7.29 3.90 -6.23
C PHE A 120 -7.96 3.17 -5.08
N TYR A 121 -7.73 1.87 -4.96
CA TYR A 121 -8.14 1.13 -3.76
C TYR A 121 -7.26 1.50 -2.55
N GLY A 122 -5.95 1.48 -2.77
CA GLY A 122 -4.92 1.92 -1.84
C GLY A 122 -3.68 2.36 -2.62
N THR A 123 -2.98 3.39 -2.15
CA THR A 123 -1.92 4.03 -2.92
C THR A 123 -0.63 3.22 -3.00
N LEU A 124 -0.44 2.29 -2.06
CA LEU A 124 0.62 1.29 -2.09
C LEU A 124 0.67 0.51 -3.42
N PHE A 125 -0.47 0.31 -4.08
CA PHE A 125 -0.57 -0.55 -5.28
C PHE A 125 -0.53 0.25 -6.59
N VAL A 126 -0.32 1.56 -6.53
CA VAL A 126 -0.37 2.44 -7.71
C VAL A 126 0.89 2.28 -8.57
N SER A 127 2.06 2.12 -7.95
CA SER A 127 3.33 1.97 -8.65
C SER A 127 4.38 1.30 -7.76
N SER A 128 5.25 0.48 -8.36
CA SER A 128 6.47 -0.04 -7.72
C SER A 128 7.72 0.78 -8.07
N GLU A 129 7.53 1.97 -8.64
CA GLU A 129 8.60 2.78 -9.24
C GLU A 129 8.78 4.14 -8.56
N ILE A 130 7.99 4.48 -7.53
CA ILE A 130 8.16 5.77 -6.82
C ILE A 130 9.50 5.71 -6.09
N LEU A 131 9.74 4.62 -5.36
CA LEU A 131 11.05 4.25 -4.85
C LEU A 131 11.42 2.86 -5.34
N VAL A 132 12.69 2.69 -5.71
CA VAL A 132 13.21 1.40 -6.21
C VAL A 132 14.48 1.00 -5.48
N SER A 133 14.79 -0.30 -5.45
CA SER A 133 15.93 -0.86 -4.74
C SER A 133 17.32 -0.31 -5.12
N THR A 134 17.42 0.38 -6.26
CA THR A 134 18.64 1.05 -6.75
C THR A 134 18.73 2.52 -6.34
N ASP A 135 17.70 3.11 -5.74
CA ASP A 135 17.76 4.48 -5.23
C ASP A 135 18.82 4.58 -4.12
N PRO A 136 19.53 5.72 -4.02
CA PRO A 136 20.52 5.94 -2.97
C PRO A 136 19.92 5.76 -1.58
N THR A 137 20.72 5.23 -0.67
CA THR A 137 20.34 5.08 0.75
C THR A 137 21.23 5.96 1.61
N ALA A 138 20.61 6.68 2.55
CA ALA A 138 21.34 7.42 3.58
C ALA A 138 21.91 6.50 4.66
N PHE A 139 21.48 5.24 4.75
CA PHE A 139 21.98 4.30 5.74
C PHE A 139 23.45 3.92 5.44
N TYR A 140 24.35 4.03 6.43
CA TYR A 140 25.77 3.72 6.24
C TYR A 140 26.41 2.86 7.33
N GLU A 141 25.81 2.74 8.52
CA GLU A 141 26.38 1.97 9.62
C GLU A 141 25.30 1.34 10.49
N LEU A 142 25.51 0.08 10.87
CA LEU A 142 24.78 -0.62 11.91
C LEU A 142 25.77 -1.07 13.01
N GLU A 143 25.61 -0.52 14.21
CA GLU A 143 26.46 -0.82 15.35
C GLU A 143 25.72 -1.75 16.33
N LYS A 144 26.30 -2.92 16.64
CA LYS A 144 25.76 -3.76 17.72
C LYS A 144 25.91 -3.05 19.06
N ILE A 145 24.80 -2.85 19.77
CA ILE A 145 24.81 -2.30 21.14
C ILE A 145 24.43 -3.38 22.16
N LYS A 146 24.59 -3.09 23.45
CA LYS A 146 24.31 -4.04 24.52
C LYS A 146 22.82 -4.36 24.59
N ASP A 147 22.49 -5.65 24.47
CA ASP A 147 21.12 -6.14 24.64
C ASP A 147 20.61 -5.81 26.04
N SER A 148 19.39 -5.29 26.10
CA SER A 148 18.71 -4.92 27.34
C SER A 148 17.20 -4.99 27.14
N PRO A 149 16.40 -5.17 28.20
CA PRO A 149 14.96 -5.28 28.08
C PRO A 149 14.33 -4.10 27.31
N ARG A 150 13.38 -4.41 26.43
CA ARG A 150 12.54 -3.46 25.70
C ARG A 150 11.09 -3.93 25.74
N THR A 151 10.18 -2.96 25.62
CA THR A 151 8.78 -3.22 25.33
C THR A 151 8.54 -2.95 23.85
N MET A 152 8.08 -3.96 23.13
CA MET A 152 7.83 -3.93 21.69
C MET A 152 6.37 -4.30 21.44
N TYR A 153 5.76 -3.79 20.39
CA TYR A 153 4.46 -4.27 19.94
C TYR A 153 4.64 -5.36 18.88
N ASP A 154 4.07 -6.54 19.12
CA ASP A 154 4.03 -7.65 18.16
C ASP A 154 2.58 -7.88 17.79
N ARG A 155 2.18 -7.75 16.51
CA ARG A 155 0.76 -7.89 16.11
C ARG A 155 0.16 -9.24 16.52
N ARG A 156 0.98 -10.29 16.63
CA ARG A 156 0.55 -11.64 17.04
C ARG A 156 0.22 -11.74 18.53
N LYS A 157 0.73 -10.82 19.36
CA LYS A 157 0.74 -10.94 20.83
C LYS A 157 0.36 -9.65 21.58
N GLY A 158 0.27 -8.51 20.89
CA GLY A 158 0.18 -7.18 21.49
C GLY A 158 1.53 -6.71 22.06
N TRP A 159 1.46 -5.89 23.11
CA TRP A 159 2.65 -5.40 23.80
C TRP A 159 3.38 -6.53 24.54
N ILE A 160 4.65 -6.76 24.19
CA ILE A 160 5.52 -7.75 24.80
C ILE A 160 6.75 -7.09 25.42
N THR A 161 7.30 -7.70 26.46
CA THR A 161 8.58 -7.28 27.05
C THR A 161 9.57 -8.44 26.96
N LEU A 162 10.71 -8.17 26.34
CA LEU A 162 11.77 -9.16 26.12
C LEU A 162 13.12 -8.45 26.01
N THR A 163 14.21 -9.20 25.88
CA THR A 163 15.54 -8.65 25.63
C THR A 163 15.90 -8.91 24.16
N PRO A 164 15.66 -7.96 23.25
CA PRO A 164 15.92 -8.13 21.81
C PRO A 164 17.42 -8.02 21.51
N HIS A 165 17.79 -8.42 20.29
CA HIS A 165 19.07 -8.04 19.71
C HIS A 165 19.01 -6.56 19.32
N LEU A 166 19.80 -5.75 20.02
CA LEU A 166 19.82 -4.30 19.85
C LEU A 166 20.95 -3.83 18.94
N PHE A 167 20.63 -2.92 18.03
CA PHE A 167 21.60 -2.24 17.21
C PHE A 167 21.28 -0.74 17.13
N LYS A 168 22.28 0.05 16.74
CA LYS A 168 22.12 1.46 16.44
C LYS A 168 22.44 1.68 14.96
N ALA A 169 21.43 2.04 14.18
CA ALA A 169 21.61 2.43 12.79
C ALA A 169 21.96 3.91 12.68
N ARG A 170 22.84 4.27 11.75
CA ARG A 170 23.23 5.65 11.46
C ARG A 170 23.01 5.99 10.00
N PHE A 171 22.61 7.24 9.78
CA PHE A 171 22.26 7.78 8.48
C PHE A 171 23.10 9.02 8.16
N LEU A 172 23.39 9.24 6.89
CA LEU A 172 24.29 10.29 6.39
C LEU A 172 23.83 11.71 6.74
N ASP A 173 22.54 11.89 7.01
CA ASP A 173 21.92 13.12 7.50
C ASP A 173 22.03 13.32 9.02
N GLY A 174 22.74 12.43 9.72
CA GLY A 174 22.99 12.51 11.17
C GLY A 174 21.91 11.88 12.04
N LEU A 175 20.81 11.37 11.44
CA LEU A 175 19.79 10.64 12.18
C LEU A 175 20.33 9.29 12.68
N THR A 176 19.74 8.80 13.76
CA THR A 176 20.02 7.47 14.29
C THR A 176 18.73 6.78 14.72
N ILE A 177 18.66 5.47 14.50
CA ILE A 177 17.49 4.64 14.85
C ILE A 177 17.96 3.48 15.73
N GLU A 178 17.27 3.23 16.86
CA GLU A 178 17.49 2.01 17.63
C GLU A 178 16.72 0.85 16.99
N VAL A 179 17.46 -0.19 16.59
CA VAL A 179 16.91 -1.36 15.94
C VAL A 179 16.73 -2.46 16.98
N GLN A 180 15.49 -2.93 17.13
CA GLN A 180 15.12 -3.95 18.10
C GLN A 180 14.64 -5.20 17.36
N VAL A 181 15.51 -6.21 17.26
CA VAL A 181 15.20 -7.47 16.59
C VAL A 181 14.82 -8.52 17.62
N ASN A 182 13.66 -9.14 17.45
CA ASN A 182 13.12 -10.11 18.39
C ASN A 182 14.08 -11.33 18.55
N PRO A 183 14.26 -11.90 19.75
CA PRO A 183 15.14 -13.05 19.98
C PRO A 183 14.77 -14.33 19.21
N GLU A 184 13.59 -14.39 18.59
CA GLU A 184 13.21 -15.47 17.68
C GLU A 184 14.17 -15.63 16.48
N PHE A 185 14.91 -14.56 16.11
CA PHE A 185 16.00 -14.60 15.13
C PHE A 185 17.30 -15.27 15.65
N LYS A 186 17.24 -15.96 16.79
CA LYS A 186 18.23 -16.87 17.40
C LYS A 186 19.56 -16.25 17.83
N ASN A 187 20.24 -15.50 16.97
CA ASN A 187 21.56 -14.96 17.24
C ASN A 187 21.77 -13.60 16.56
N ALA A 188 22.78 -12.86 17.04
CA ALA A 188 23.06 -11.50 16.60
C ALA A 188 23.39 -11.39 15.10
N VAL A 189 24.03 -12.40 14.49
CA VAL A 189 24.38 -12.36 13.07
C VAL A 189 23.12 -12.40 12.20
N THR A 190 22.23 -13.35 12.46
CA THR A 190 20.95 -13.45 11.74
C THR A 190 20.07 -12.22 12.00
N ALA A 191 20.07 -11.70 13.23
CA ALA A 191 19.34 -10.46 13.54
C ALA A 191 19.90 -9.25 12.77
N GLU A 192 21.22 -9.15 12.63
CA GLU A 192 21.89 -8.09 11.87
C GLU A 192 21.57 -8.18 10.37
N GLU A 193 21.64 -9.39 9.78
CA GLU A 193 21.29 -9.63 8.37
C GLU A 193 19.85 -9.18 8.04
N VAL A 194 18.90 -9.53 8.91
CA VAL A 194 17.49 -9.13 8.74
C VAL A 194 17.34 -7.62 8.92
N ALA A 195 18.00 -7.01 9.89
CA ALA A 195 17.97 -5.56 10.10
C ALA A 195 18.52 -4.79 8.88
N LEU A 196 19.66 -5.22 8.34
CA LEU A 196 20.33 -4.56 7.20
C LEU A 196 19.43 -4.48 5.96
N LYS A 197 18.61 -5.51 5.71
CA LYS A 197 17.63 -5.52 4.62
C LYS A 197 16.70 -4.31 4.67
N TYR A 198 16.09 -4.07 5.84
CA TYR A 198 15.12 -3.01 6.01
C TYR A 198 15.76 -1.64 6.18
N LEU A 199 16.92 -1.57 6.84
CA LEU A 199 17.65 -0.31 6.99
C LEU A 199 18.12 0.28 5.67
N LYS A 200 18.48 -0.57 4.70
CA LYS A 200 18.76 -0.11 3.33
C LYS A 200 17.55 0.64 2.77
N VAL A 201 16.36 0.04 2.84
CA VAL A 201 15.11 0.60 2.30
C VAL A 201 14.67 1.84 3.06
N ILE A 202 14.67 1.79 4.39
CA ILE A 202 14.35 2.94 5.24
C ILE A 202 15.28 4.11 4.91
N GLY A 203 16.58 3.86 4.68
CA GLY A 203 17.52 4.90 4.30
C GLY A 203 17.26 5.54 2.93
N GLN A 204 16.47 4.92 2.04
CA GLN A 204 16.05 5.52 0.77
C GLN A 204 14.92 6.54 0.95
N LEU A 205 14.23 6.52 2.09
CA LEU A 205 13.21 7.51 2.40
C LEU A 205 13.84 8.90 2.58
N PRO A 206 13.14 9.98 2.14
CA PRO A 206 13.58 11.33 2.43
C PRO A 206 13.71 11.53 3.95
N THR A 207 14.70 12.30 4.42
CA THR A 207 14.94 12.50 5.86
C THR A 207 13.69 13.02 6.58
N LEU A 208 12.81 13.77 5.90
CA LEU A 208 11.51 14.20 6.42
C LEU A 208 10.69 13.03 6.99
N LEU A 209 10.70 11.87 6.34
CA LEU A 209 9.95 10.69 6.78
C LEU A 209 10.70 9.86 7.83
N ARG A 210 12.00 10.10 8.02
CA ARG A 210 12.80 9.44 9.05
C ARG A 210 12.94 10.26 10.34
N LYS A 211 12.57 11.55 10.33
CA LYS A 211 12.87 12.49 11.43
C LYS A 211 12.37 12.03 12.79
N ASP A 212 11.21 11.36 12.83
CA ASP A 212 10.56 10.91 14.07
C ASP A 212 10.64 9.40 14.26
N VAL A 213 11.35 8.67 13.39
CA VAL A 213 11.56 7.23 13.54
C VAL A 213 12.68 7.00 14.55
N GLU A 214 12.34 6.86 15.83
CA GLU A 214 13.30 6.62 16.90
C GLU A 214 13.69 5.13 16.98
N THR A 215 12.76 4.23 16.66
CA THR A 215 12.94 2.79 16.79
C THR A 215 12.41 2.01 15.59
N ILE A 216 12.91 0.80 15.37
CA ILE A 216 12.23 -0.21 14.53
C ILE A 216 12.10 -1.52 15.29
N TRP A 217 10.94 -2.19 15.13
CA TRP A 217 10.67 -3.49 15.73
C TRP A 217 10.60 -4.56 14.65
N ILE A 218 11.44 -5.58 14.75
CA ILE A 218 11.50 -6.67 13.77
C ILE A 218 11.10 -7.98 14.44
N HIS A 219 10.00 -8.56 13.97
CA HIS A 219 9.43 -9.82 14.40
C HIS A 219 9.44 -10.84 13.26
N GLU A 220 9.43 -12.14 13.55
CA GLU A 220 9.02 -13.18 12.60
C GLU A 220 7.50 -13.10 12.35
N GLY A 221 7.02 -13.82 11.33
CA GLY A 221 5.62 -13.87 10.96
C GLY A 221 5.28 -12.97 9.78
N ASP A 222 4.01 -12.99 9.40
CA ASP A 222 3.41 -12.42 8.20
C ASP A 222 2.34 -11.37 8.50
N GLU A 223 2.32 -10.85 9.73
CA GLU A 223 1.47 -9.71 10.07
C GLU A 223 1.91 -8.45 9.32
N LEU A 224 0.99 -7.50 9.16
CA LEU A 224 1.26 -6.30 8.38
C LEU A 224 2.28 -5.38 9.05
N PHE A 225 2.94 -4.57 8.25
CA PHE A 225 3.80 -3.50 8.78
C PHE A 225 2.94 -2.46 9.50
N GLY A 226 3.58 -1.52 10.18
CA GLY A 226 2.87 -0.41 10.80
C GLY A 226 3.78 0.76 11.16
N GLY A 227 3.24 1.96 11.05
CA GLY A 227 3.84 3.19 11.52
C GLY A 227 3.14 3.78 12.75
N GLY A 228 3.77 4.78 13.34
CA GLY A 228 3.35 5.45 14.58
C GLY A 228 4.24 5.10 15.78
N ASN A 229 4.00 5.71 16.93
CA ASN A 229 4.80 5.54 18.17
C ASN A 229 6.30 5.79 17.99
N ASN A 230 6.68 6.70 17.09
CA ASN A 230 8.08 6.93 16.73
C ASN A 230 8.79 5.63 16.29
N ASN A 231 8.04 4.72 15.65
CA ASN A 231 8.47 3.37 15.32
C ASN A 231 8.08 2.97 13.89
N LEU A 232 8.82 2.01 13.32
CA LEU A 232 8.34 1.19 12.21
C LEU A 232 8.29 -0.28 12.65
N LEU A 233 7.09 -0.85 12.62
CA LEU A 233 6.81 -2.24 12.94
C LEU A 233 6.95 -3.11 11.70
N ILE A 234 7.77 -4.15 11.82
CA ILE A 234 8.15 -5.03 10.73
C ILE A 234 7.94 -6.48 11.16
N HIS A 235 7.20 -7.23 10.34
CA HIS A 235 7.11 -8.68 10.42
C HIS A 235 7.79 -9.28 9.20
N HIS A 236 8.89 -9.99 9.43
CA HIS A 236 9.86 -10.33 8.39
C HIS A 236 9.25 -11.14 7.25
N GLY A 237 8.37 -12.10 7.54
CA GLY A 237 7.67 -12.89 6.53
C GLY A 237 6.82 -12.04 5.60
N GLN A 238 6.10 -11.05 6.13
CA GLN A 238 5.34 -10.10 5.30
C GLN A 238 6.28 -9.20 4.50
N GLY A 239 7.41 -8.80 5.06
CA GLY A 239 8.42 -8.03 4.33
C GLY A 239 9.01 -8.79 3.13
N LEU A 240 9.16 -10.12 3.23
CA LEU A 240 9.54 -10.95 2.09
C LEU A 240 8.45 -10.99 1.03
N ILE A 241 7.17 -11.03 1.42
CA ILE A 241 6.04 -10.95 0.49
C ILE A 241 6.05 -9.60 -0.24
N TYR A 242 6.18 -8.49 0.48
CA TYR A 242 6.24 -7.16 -0.13
C TYR A 242 7.43 -7.02 -1.09
N GLU A 243 8.60 -7.55 -0.73
CA GLU A 243 9.75 -7.57 -1.65
C GLU A 243 9.43 -8.33 -2.94
N THR A 244 8.84 -9.54 -2.84
CA THR A 244 8.48 -10.33 -4.02
C THR A 244 7.44 -9.65 -4.92
N GLN A 245 6.62 -8.77 -4.34
CA GLN A 245 5.62 -7.98 -5.04
C GLN A 245 6.18 -6.64 -5.58
N GLY A 246 7.40 -6.25 -5.20
CA GLY A 246 7.97 -4.94 -5.52
C GLY A 246 7.34 -3.79 -4.74
N LEU A 247 6.80 -4.05 -3.54
CA LEU A 247 6.07 -3.08 -2.72
C LEU A 247 6.82 -2.69 -1.43
N LEU A 248 8.03 -3.20 -1.23
CA LEU A 248 8.74 -3.04 0.04
C LEU A 248 9.11 -1.57 0.30
N GLU A 249 9.58 -0.86 -0.72
CA GLU A 249 9.92 0.55 -0.64
C GLU A 249 8.66 1.41 -0.41
N GLU A 250 7.59 1.11 -1.15
CA GLU A 250 6.33 1.84 -1.11
C GLU A 250 5.61 1.70 0.23
N VAL A 251 5.67 0.52 0.86
CA VAL A 251 5.10 0.33 2.20
C VAL A 251 5.86 1.17 3.22
N PHE A 252 7.19 1.27 3.14
CA PHE A 252 7.93 2.16 4.04
C PHE A 252 7.66 3.64 3.75
N LEU A 253 7.43 4.02 2.50
CA LEU A 253 7.03 5.37 2.14
C LEU A 253 5.68 5.74 2.79
N HIS A 254 4.75 4.80 2.85
CA HIS A 254 3.46 4.95 3.56
C HIS A 254 3.64 4.93 5.09
N GLU A 255 4.24 3.89 5.67
CA GLU A 255 4.28 3.71 7.13
C GLU A 255 5.09 4.81 7.83
N ALA A 256 6.12 5.34 7.17
CA ALA A 256 6.92 6.43 7.73
C ALA A 256 6.15 7.78 7.74
N VAL A 257 5.08 7.93 6.95
CA VAL A 257 4.18 9.09 7.03
C VAL A 257 3.41 9.09 8.33
N HIS A 258 2.89 7.93 8.76
CA HIS A 258 2.25 7.81 10.07
C HIS A 258 3.19 8.21 11.21
N THR A 259 4.45 7.83 11.09
CA THR A 259 5.44 8.12 12.13
C THR A 259 5.86 9.58 12.16
N SER A 260 6.09 10.20 10.99
CA SER A 260 6.76 11.50 10.90
C SER A 260 5.87 12.68 10.47
N LEU A 261 4.66 12.44 9.96
CA LEU A 261 3.79 13.53 9.48
C LEU A 261 2.43 13.59 10.19
N ASP A 262 1.84 12.47 10.60
CA ASP A 262 0.47 12.48 11.14
C ASP A 262 0.30 13.44 12.33
N ASN A 263 1.21 13.37 13.32
CA ASN A 263 1.14 14.21 14.51
C ASN A 263 1.19 15.71 14.19
N ASP A 264 1.97 16.09 13.17
CA ASP A 264 2.19 17.49 12.79
C ASP A 264 1.09 18.05 11.89
N HIS A 265 0.42 17.19 11.10
CA HIS A 265 -0.40 17.64 9.98
C HIS A 265 -1.88 17.22 10.07
N LEU A 266 -2.18 16.00 10.54
CA LEU A 266 -3.49 15.34 10.41
C LEU A 266 -4.66 16.13 11.02
N SER A 267 -4.39 16.83 12.12
CA SER A 267 -5.39 17.63 12.85
C SER A 267 -5.31 19.13 12.58
N THR A 268 -4.41 19.56 11.68
CA THR A 268 -4.23 20.99 11.41
C THR A 268 -5.42 21.57 10.63
N PRO A 269 -5.84 22.82 10.90
CA PRO A 269 -6.90 23.46 10.12
C PRO A 269 -6.62 23.52 8.62
N GLY A 270 -5.34 23.66 8.24
CA GLY A 270 -4.93 23.68 6.84
C GLY A 270 -5.16 22.34 6.13
N TRP A 271 -4.80 21.22 6.77
CA TRP A 271 -5.03 19.89 6.21
C TRP A 271 -6.51 19.58 6.09
N LEU A 272 -7.29 19.81 7.16
CA LEU A 272 -8.73 19.58 7.16
C LEU A 272 -9.45 20.42 6.11
N LYS A 273 -8.98 21.66 5.87
CA LYS A 273 -9.50 22.52 4.83
C LYS A 273 -9.16 21.98 3.43
N ALA A 274 -7.93 21.55 3.20
CA ALA A 274 -7.53 20.93 1.93
C ALA A 274 -8.32 19.66 1.62
N GLN A 275 -8.51 18.78 2.62
CA GLN A 275 -9.37 17.60 2.53
C GLN A 275 -10.81 17.98 2.14
N GLN A 276 -11.38 19.01 2.79
CA GLN A 276 -12.73 19.49 2.48
C GLN A 276 -12.84 20.06 1.06
N ASP A 277 -11.85 20.85 0.63
CA ASP A 277 -11.87 21.56 -0.66
C ASP A 277 -11.65 20.62 -1.86
N ASP A 278 -10.91 19.52 -1.67
CA ASP A 278 -10.82 18.47 -2.69
C ASP A 278 -12.17 17.74 -2.87
N GLY A 279 -12.96 17.60 -1.81
CA GLY A 279 -14.27 16.94 -1.84
C GLY A 279 -14.24 15.44 -2.21
N GLN A 280 -13.04 14.86 -2.34
CA GLN A 280 -12.78 13.46 -2.65
C GLN A 280 -11.45 13.01 -2.02
N PHE A 281 -11.17 11.71 -2.10
CA PHE A 281 -9.96 11.09 -1.56
C PHE A 281 -9.17 10.44 -2.69
N ILE A 282 -7.86 10.30 -2.49
CA ILE A 282 -6.98 9.65 -3.47
C ILE A 282 -7.18 8.15 -3.54
N SER A 283 -7.64 7.53 -2.45
CA SER A 283 -7.95 6.11 -2.40
C SER A 283 -9.21 5.79 -1.59
N ASP A 284 -9.78 4.60 -1.83
CA ASP A 284 -10.87 4.04 -1.03
C ASP A 284 -10.46 3.91 0.43
N TYR A 285 -9.21 3.52 0.67
CA TYR A 285 -8.68 3.38 2.03
C TYR A 285 -8.61 4.73 2.76
N ALA A 286 -8.08 5.77 2.11
CA ALA A 286 -8.10 7.13 2.64
C ALA A 286 -9.53 7.63 2.92
N LYS A 287 -10.49 7.27 2.07
CA LYS A 287 -11.90 7.61 2.24
C LYS A 287 -12.55 6.88 3.42
N GLU A 288 -12.21 5.61 3.64
CA GLU A 288 -12.75 4.80 4.74
C GLU A 288 -12.20 5.28 6.09
N PHE A 289 -10.93 5.68 6.13
CA PHE A 289 -10.22 6.09 7.35
C PHE A 289 -9.59 7.49 7.23
N PRO A 290 -10.40 8.55 7.01
CA PRO A 290 -9.89 9.88 6.66
C PRO A 290 -9.14 10.58 7.79
N SER A 291 -9.30 10.10 9.03
CA SER A 291 -8.63 10.60 10.22
C SER A 291 -7.43 9.75 10.63
N SER A 292 -6.94 8.85 9.77
CA SER A 292 -5.65 8.17 9.98
C SER A 292 -4.89 7.94 8.67
N GLU A 293 -5.59 7.65 7.56
CA GLU A 293 -4.95 7.20 6.32
C GLU A 293 -4.82 8.27 5.25
N ASP A 294 -5.51 9.41 5.40
CA ASP A 294 -5.57 10.38 4.31
C ASP A 294 -4.20 10.99 4.00
N ILE A 295 -3.36 11.24 5.01
CA ILE A 295 -1.99 11.72 4.79
C ILE A 295 -1.10 10.58 4.27
N SER A 296 -1.14 9.39 4.88
CA SER A 296 -0.31 8.24 4.49
C SER A 296 -0.60 7.72 3.09
N GLU A 297 -1.81 7.94 2.59
CA GLU A 297 -2.19 7.65 1.21
C GLU A 297 -1.93 8.82 0.25
N SER A 298 -2.10 10.07 0.70
CA SER A 298 -1.87 11.24 -0.17
C SER A 298 -0.39 11.54 -0.38
N PHE A 299 0.46 11.34 0.64
CA PHE A 299 1.86 11.74 0.59
C PHE A 299 2.69 10.94 -0.43
N PRO A 300 2.59 9.59 -0.55
CA PRO A 300 3.29 8.85 -1.59
C PRO A 300 2.96 9.35 -3.00
N MET A 301 1.70 9.68 -3.25
CA MET A 301 1.24 10.22 -4.54
C MET A 301 1.75 11.64 -4.78
N TYR A 302 1.78 12.48 -3.76
CA TYR A 302 2.42 13.79 -3.80
C TYR A 302 3.92 13.68 -4.10
N PHE A 303 4.63 12.78 -3.40
CA PHE A 303 6.05 12.54 -3.57
C PHE A 303 6.35 12.05 -4.99
N ALA A 304 5.52 11.14 -5.51
CA ALA A 304 5.57 10.67 -6.88
C ALA A 304 5.41 11.83 -7.88
N LEU A 305 4.41 12.69 -7.68
CA LEU A 305 4.11 13.82 -8.55
C LEU A 305 5.22 14.87 -8.58
N ARG A 306 5.85 15.17 -7.44
CA ARG A 306 6.83 16.27 -7.32
C ARG A 306 8.26 15.82 -7.59
N TYR A 307 8.64 14.62 -7.15
CA TYR A 307 10.05 14.21 -7.13
C TYR A 307 10.36 12.97 -7.97
N LYS A 308 9.34 12.23 -8.41
CA LYS A 308 9.53 10.99 -9.18
C LYS A 308 8.68 10.94 -10.46
N ALA A 309 8.23 12.10 -10.95
CA ALA A 309 7.31 12.20 -12.09
C ALA A 309 7.81 11.49 -13.36
N SER A 310 9.13 11.43 -13.59
CA SER A 310 9.71 10.72 -14.73
C SER A 310 9.53 9.20 -14.69
N ARG A 311 9.20 8.63 -13.52
CA ARG A 311 8.99 7.19 -13.30
C ARG A 311 7.53 6.78 -13.35
N ILE A 312 6.61 7.75 -13.43
CA ILE A 312 5.17 7.52 -13.32
C ILE A 312 4.50 7.91 -14.64
N GLU A 313 3.56 7.08 -15.07
CA GLU A 313 2.82 7.36 -16.30
C GLU A 313 2.06 8.69 -16.21
N THR A 314 2.15 9.51 -17.26
CA THR A 314 1.59 10.87 -17.27
C THR A 314 0.10 10.91 -16.96
N HIS A 315 -0.66 9.88 -17.32
CA HIS A 315 -2.08 9.80 -17.04
C HIS A 315 -2.36 9.60 -15.54
N ILE A 316 -1.53 8.83 -14.83
CA ILE A 316 -1.59 8.65 -13.37
C ILE A 316 -1.24 9.96 -12.66
N LEU A 317 -0.20 10.67 -13.11
CA LEU A 317 0.16 11.99 -12.55
C LEU A 317 -0.99 12.99 -12.65
N LYS A 318 -1.65 13.05 -13.82
CA LYS A 318 -2.85 13.88 -14.02
C LYS A 318 -4.00 13.41 -13.13
N LEU A 319 -4.16 12.12 -12.92
CA LEU A 319 -5.21 11.58 -12.06
C LEU A 319 -4.99 12.03 -10.60
N ILE A 320 -3.76 11.92 -10.09
CA ILE A 320 -3.37 12.41 -8.76
C ILE A 320 -3.66 13.92 -8.62
N GLU A 321 -3.14 14.73 -9.56
CA GLU A 321 -3.31 16.19 -9.54
C GLU A 321 -4.77 16.63 -9.61
N ASN A 322 -5.60 15.93 -10.39
CA ASN A 322 -7.02 16.26 -10.52
C ASN A 322 -7.88 15.80 -9.33
N THR A 323 -7.41 14.80 -8.58
CA THR A 323 -8.16 14.17 -7.48
C THR A 323 -7.94 14.92 -6.17
N ILE A 324 -6.69 15.24 -5.83
CA ILE A 324 -6.33 15.89 -4.56
C ILE A 324 -5.52 17.20 -4.69
N PRO A 325 -5.91 18.14 -5.56
CA PRO A 325 -5.12 19.35 -5.84
C PRO A 325 -4.84 20.21 -4.60
N ASN A 326 -5.78 20.32 -3.66
CA ASN A 326 -5.63 21.15 -2.48
C ASN A 326 -4.72 20.50 -1.44
N ARG A 327 -4.74 19.16 -1.30
CA ARG A 327 -3.76 18.44 -0.46
C ARG A 327 -2.35 18.54 -1.02
N ILE A 328 -2.21 18.48 -2.35
CA ILE A 328 -0.92 18.72 -3.02
C ILE A 328 -0.41 20.13 -2.72
N GLU A 329 -1.27 21.15 -2.85
CA GLU A 329 -0.92 22.53 -2.52
C GLU A 329 -0.60 22.70 -1.02
N TYR A 330 -1.30 21.98 -0.14
CA TYR A 330 -0.99 21.97 1.29
C TYR A 330 0.41 21.43 1.53
N PHE A 331 0.79 20.31 0.91
CA PHE A 331 2.14 19.77 1.03
C PHE A 331 3.17 20.76 0.49
N ASP A 332 2.99 21.31 -0.72
CA ASP A 332 3.92 22.29 -1.30
C ASP A 332 4.21 23.49 -0.37
N LYS A 333 3.26 23.86 0.50
CA LYS A 333 3.43 24.94 1.49
C LYS A 333 3.96 24.48 2.85
N SER A 334 3.69 23.24 3.24
CA SER A 334 3.81 22.78 4.63
C SER A 334 5.00 21.84 4.85
N ILE A 335 5.52 21.21 3.80
CA ILE A 335 6.71 20.36 3.87
C ILE A 335 7.93 21.07 3.23
N PRO A 336 9.15 20.83 3.73
CA PRO A 336 10.36 21.35 3.10
C PRO A 336 10.53 20.75 1.70
N ASP A 337 11.13 21.52 0.79
CA ASP A 337 11.55 21.00 -0.52
C ASP A 337 12.57 19.87 -0.32
N LEU A 338 12.26 18.71 -0.89
CA LEU A 338 13.06 17.50 -0.72
C LEU A 338 14.18 17.37 -1.77
N THR A 339 14.28 18.29 -2.74
CA THR A 339 15.22 18.21 -3.86
C THR A 339 16.67 18.14 -3.39
N GLU A 340 17.10 19.07 -2.53
CA GLU A 340 18.49 19.09 -2.01
C GLU A 340 18.84 17.80 -1.26
N MET A 341 17.83 17.15 -0.67
CA MET A 341 18.01 15.93 0.11
C MET A 341 18.15 14.72 -0.80
N LEU A 342 17.40 14.65 -1.90
CA LEU A 342 17.49 13.57 -2.88
C LEU A 342 18.80 13.63 -3.69
N ASP A 343 19.29 14.83 -3.99
CA ASP A 343 20.53 15.04 -4.74
C ASP A 343 21.80 14.83 -3.88
N SER A 344 21.72 15.06 -2.56
CA SER A 344 22.88 15.00 -1.65
C SER A 344 23.44 13.60 -1.39
N PHE A 345 22.75 12.54 -1.81
CA PHE A 345 23.20 11.14 -1.65
C PHE A 345 23.78 10.52 -2.92
N GLU A 346 23.97 11.30 -3.99
CA GLU A 346 24.80 10.87 -5.12
C GLU A 346 26.27 10.75 -4.65
N THR A 347 26.66 9.53 -4.27
CA THR A 347 28.06 9.21 -4.02
C THR A 347 28.86 9.31 -5.32
N PRO A 348 30.10 9.82 -5.29
CA PRO A 348 30.95 9.90 -6.47
C PRO A 348 31.20 8.48 -6.98
N THR A 349 30.95 8.29 -8.28
CA THR A 349 31.16 7.04 -9.01
C THR A 349 32.61 6.57 -8.81
N SER A 350 32.82 5.63 -7.89
CA SER A 350 34.06 4.88 -7.79
C SER A 350 34.07 3.88 -8.93
N GLU A 351 34.80 4.19 -10.01
CA GLU A 351 35.16 3.23 -11.06
C GLU A 351 35.84 2.00 -10.44
N SER A 352 35.07 0.94 -10.21
CA SER A 352 35.61 -0.39 -9.95
C SER A 352 35.82 -1.08 -11.29
N THR A 353 37.04 -1.06 -11.79
CA THR A 353 37.49 -1.91 -12.89
C THR A 353 37.59 -3.35 -12.42
N ASN A 354 36.47 -4.08 -12.44
CA ASN A 354 36.48 -5.53 -12.43
C ASN A 354 36.01 -6.01 -13.80
N THR A 355 36.95 -6.50 -14.60
CA THR A 355 36.68 -7.25 -15.84
C THR A 355 35.99 -8.56 -15.46
N PRO A 356 34.72 -8.80 -15.84
CA PRO A 356 34.13 -10.12 -15.72
C PRO A 356 34.52 -10.95 -16.96
N THR A 357 35.04 -12.15 -16.71
CA THR A 357 35.05 -13.25 -17.68
C THR A 357 33.61 -13.50 -18.17
N PRO A 358 33.36 -13.69 -19.48
CA PRO A 358 32.00 -13.77 -20.00
C PRO A 358 31.38 -15.13 -19.64
N ILE A 359 30.47 -15.12 -18.68
CA ILE A 359 29.38 -16.09 -18.62
C ILE A 359 28.29 -15.49 -19.51
N ALA A 360 27.91 -16.18 -20.59
CA ALA A 360 26.85 -15.73 -21.49
C ALA A 360 25.58 -15.49 -20.66
N LYS A 361 25.24 -14.21 -20.49
CA LYS A 361 24.04 -13.76 -19.78
C LYS A 361 22.85 -14.18 -20.64
N GLU A 362 22.02 -15.07 -20.12
CA GLU A 362 20.74 -15.44 -20.72
C GLU A 362 19.90 -14.17 -20.87
N LEU A 363 19.49 -13.84 -22.10
CA LEU A 363 18.67 -12.66 -22.34
C LEU A 363 17.24 -12.98 -21.93
N VAL A 364 16.68 -12.11 -21.08
CA VAL A 364 15.31 -12.20 -20.58
C VAL A 364 14.48 -11.10 -21.24
N VAL A 365 13.44 -11.49 -21.97
CA VAL A 365 12.48 -10.59 -22.63
C VAL A 365 11.23 -10.50 -21.78
N GLY A 366 10.92 -9.31 -21.24
CA GLY A 366 9.78 -9.08 -20.37
C GLY A 366 8.49 -8.76 -21.13
N ILE A 367 7.41 -9.48 -20.82
CA ILE A 367 6.04 -9.17 -21.18
C ILE A 367 5.31 -8.70 -19.91
N ASN A 368 4.84 -7.46 -19.93
CA ASN A 368 3.93 -6.95 -18.91
C ASN A 368 2.49 -7.20 -19.35
N ILE A 369 1.76 -8.02 -18.61
CA ILE A 369 0.32 -8.21 -18.78
C ILE A 369 -0.37 -6.98 -18.22
N LYS A 370 -0.92 -6.14 -19.10
CA LYS A 370 -1.65 -4.93 -18.72
C LYS A 370 -2.83 -4.68 -19.66
N ASN A 371 -3.86 -4.00 -19.18
CA ASN A 371 -5.08 -3.66 -19.91
C ASN A 371 -5.80 -4.87 -20.54
N TYR A 372 -5.67 -6.07 -19.96
CA TYR A 372 -6.14 -7.31 -20.58
C TYR A 372 -5.56 -7.54 -21.98
N GLU A 373 -4.30 -7.19 -22.20
CA GLU A 373 -3.64 -7.37 -23.51
C GLU A 373 -2.40 -8.28 -23.42
N PHE A 374 -2.15 -8.99 -24.53
CA PHE A 374 -0.93 -9.73 -24.78
C PHE A 374 -0.28 -9.22 -26.06
N PRO A 375 1.02 -8.91 -26.04
CA PRO A 375 1.75 -8.52 -27.24
C PRO A 375 2.15 -9.73 -28.07
N ASP A 376 2.27 -9.55 -29.38
CA ASP A 376 3.08 -10.44 -30.21
C ASP A 376 4.55 -10.01 -30.06
N ILE A 377 5.44 -10.97 -29.80
CA ILE A 377 6.88 -10.70 -29.64
C ILE A 377 7.73 -11.60 -30.52
N SER A 378 8.98 -11.17 -30.78
CA SER A 378 10.00 -11.99 -31.45
C SER A 378 11.23 -12.06 -30.57
N ILE A 379 11.79 -13.27 -30.44
CA ILE A 379 12.95 -13.59 -29.60
C ILE A 379 13.89 -14.53 -30.37
N ASP A 380 15.13 -14.66 -29.92
CA ASP A 380 16.07 -15.62 -30.49
C ASP A 380 16.02 -16.98 -29.76
N VAL A 381 16.41 -18.06 -30.44
CA VAL A 381 16.53 -19.40 -29.82
C VAL A 381 17.49 -19.34 -28.62
N GLY A 382 17.00 -19.80 -27.47
CA GLY A 382 17.75 -19.85 -26.22
C GLY A 382 17.39 -18.74 -25.23
N GLU A 383 16.55 -17.78 -25.60
CA GLU A 383 16.08 -16.69 -24.73
C GLU A 383 14.94 -17.12 -23.81
N VAL A 384 14.77 -16.36 -22.72
CA VAL A 384 13.71 -16.53 -21.73
C VAL A 384 12.69 -15.44 -21.91
N VAL A 385 11.40 -15.79 -21.95
CA VAL A 385 10.32 -14.82 -21.84
C VAL A 385 9.81 -14.82 -20.42
N GLN A 386 9.68 -13.62 -19.86
CA GLN A 386 9.15 -13.37 -18.52
C GLN A 386 7.81 -12.66 -18.62
N TRP A 387 6.71 -13.32 -18.25
CA TRP A 387 5.40 -12.67 -18.12
C TRP A 387 5.22 -12.17 -16.70
N LYS A 388 5.05 -10.86 -16.52
CA LYS A 388 4.70 -10.22 -15.25
C LYS A 388 3.28 -9.69 -15.33
N ASN A 389 2.42 -10.09 -14.39
CA ASN A 389 1.09 -9.51 -14.32
C ASN A 389 1.13 -8.12 -13.67
N LEU A 390 0.75 -7.08 -14.41
CA LEU A 390 0.58 -5.72 -13.89
C LEU A 390 -0.89 -5.27 -13.89
N ASP A 391 -1.81 -6.12 -14.32
CA ASP A 391 -3.25 -5.91 -14.15
C ASP A 391 -3.68 -6.32 -12.74
N LEU A 392 -4.69 -5.62 -12.21
CA LEU A 392 -5.31 -5.95 -10.92
C LEU A 392 -6.06 -7.29 -10.97
N TYR A 393 -6.40 -7.76 -12.16
CA TYR A 393 -7.09 -9.03 -12.38
C TYR A 393 -6.09 -10.18 -12.47
N THR A 394 -6.51 -11.39 -12.14
CA THR A 394 -5.64 -12.57 -12.26
C THR A 394 -5.57 -13.00 -13.72
N HIS A 395 -4.36 -13.23 -14.23
CA HIS A 395 -4.12 -13.72 -15.58
C HIS A 395 -3.39 -15.07 -15.57
N SER A 396 -3.11 -15.60 -16.75
CA SER A 396 -2.21 -16.73 -16.98
C SER A 396 -1.55 -16.54 -18.33
N ALA A 397 -0.31 -16.99 -18.49
CA ALA A 397 0.33 -17.20 -19.78
C ALA A 397 0.32 -18.71 -20.06
N THR A 398 -0.47 -19.14 -21.02
CA THR A 398 -0.67 -20.56 -21.33
C THR A 398 -0.46 -20.79 -22.83
N SER A 399 0.39 -21.74 -23.19
CA SER A 399 0.65 -22.09 -24.59
C SER A 399 -0.57 -22.68 -25.28
N GLY A 400 -0.74 -22.38 -26.57
CA GLY A 400 -1.79 -22.93 -27.41
C GLY A 400 -2.83 -21.88 -27.82
N ILE A 401 -3.99 -22.36 -28.28
CA ILE A 401 -5.11 -21.54 -28.71
C ILE A 401 -6.31 -21.88 -27.84
N TRP A 402 -7.03 -20.86 -27.37
CA TRP A 402 -8.27 -21.07 -26.60
C TRP A 402 -9.25 -21.97 -27.36
N GLY A 403 -9.65 -23.09 -26.76
CA GLY A 403 -10.57 -24.06 -27.36
C GLY A 403 -9.95 -24.92 -28.47
N GLY A 404 -8.63 -24.96 -28.58
CA GLY A 404 -7.88 -25.89 -29.45
C GLY A 404 -7.93 -27.35 -28.97
N GLU A 405 -7.20 -28.23 -29.67
CA GLU A 405 -7.10 -29.66 -29.37
C GLU A 405 -6.46 -29.91 -27.97
N ASP A 406 -6.38 -31.20 -27.58
CA ASP A 406 -6.01 -31.69 -26.24
C ASP A 406 -4.61 -31.27 -25.74
N ASP A 407 -3.79 -30.58 -26.55
CA ASP A 407 -2.40 -30.16 -26.25
C ASP A 407 -2.29 -28.73 -25.64
N THR A 408 -3.43 -28.13 -25.28
CA THR A 408 -3.49 -26.77 -24.73
C THR A 408 -2.83 -26.66 -23.34
N GLY A 409 -1.69 -25.98 -23.30
CA GLY A 409 -0.88 -25.75 -22.09
C GLY A 409 0.22 -26.78 -21.87
N ASP A 410 0.43 -27.71 -22.79
CA ASP A 410 1.44 -28.78 -22.67
C ASP A 410 2.88 -28.24 -22.74
N LEU A 411 3.12 -27.18 -23.51
CA LEU A 411 4.43 -26.55 -23.60
C LEU A 411 4.71 -25.70 -22.37
N TRP A 412 3.76 -24.84 -21.99
CA TRP A 412 3.80 -24.14 -20.71
C TRP A 412 2.42 -23.71 -20.23
N ASP A 413 2.30 -23.61 -18.91
CA ASP A 413 1.19 -22.97 -18.23
C ASP A 413 1.70 -22.30 -16.96
N SER A 414 1.59 -20.99 -16.88
CA SER A 414 1.98 -20.24 -15.69
C SER A 414 1.12 -20.55 -14.47
N GLY A 415 -0.06 -21.16 -14.67
CA GLY A 415 -1.13 -21.13 -13.68
C GLY A 415 -1.59 -19.69 -13.44
N LYS A 416 -2.11 -19.41 -12.24
CA LYS A 416 -2.63 -18.08 -11.89
C LYS A 416 -1.48 -17.10 -11.60
N LEU A 417 -1.38 -16.06 -12.41
CA LEU A 417 -0.56 -14.89 -12.17
C LEU A 417 -1.45 -13.81 -11.55
N THR A 418 -1.37 -13.60 -10.24
CA THR A 418 -1.97 -12.42 -9.59
C THR A 418 -1.08 -11.19 -9.83
N PHE A 419 -1.55 -9.97 -9.52
CA PHE A 419 -0.76 -8.75 -9.68
C PHE A 419 0.67 -8.91 -9.08
N GLY A 420 1.66 -8.45 -9.82
CA GLY A 420 3.09 -8.55 -9.51
C GLY A 420 3.72 -9.93 -9.76
N ASN A 421 2.94 -11.01 -9.91
CA ASN A 421 3.50 -12.34 -10.14
C ASN A 421 4.19 -12.43 -11.50
N VAL A 422 5.25 -13.23 -11.51
CA VAL A 422 6.12 -13.45 -12.65
C VAL A 422 6.15 -14.93 -13.00
N PHE A 423 6.11 -15.24 -14.29
CA PHE A 423 6.37 -16.56 -14.83
C PHE A 423 7.41 -16.47 -15.95
N GLU A 424 8.34 -17.41 -15.98
CA GLU A 424 9.41 -17.47 -16.98
C GLU A 424 9.34 -18.78 -17.77
N PHE A 425 9.58 -18.70 -19.07
CA PHE A 425 9.73 -19.86 -19.93
C PHE A 425 10.88 -19.67 -20.92
N LYS A 426 11.74 -20.69 -21.01
CA LYS A 426 12.88 -20.70 -21.94
C LYS A 426 12.51 -21.34 -23.25
N PHE A 427 12.71 -20.62 -24.35
CA PHE A 427 12.46 -21.13 -25.69
C PHE A 427 13.74 -21.69 -26.29
N THR A 428 13.74 -22.97 -26.67
CA THR A 428 14.94 -23.68 -27.16
C THR A 428 14.80 -24.20 -28.58
N VAL A 429 13.65 -24.00 -29.21
CA VAL A 429 13.33 -24.47 -30.56
C VAL A 429 12.75 -23.29 -31.34
N GLU A 430 13.17 -23.14 -32.60
CA GLU A 430 12.61 -22.13 -33.51
C GLU A 430 11.14 -22.44 -33.82
N GLY A 431 10.30 -21.41 -33.94
CA GLY A 431 8.88 -21.61 -34.24
C GLY A 431 7.96 -20.48 -33.80
N GLU A 432 6.67 -20.65 -34.09
CA GLU A 432 5.61 -19.76 -33.62
C GLU A 432 4.81 -20.44 -32.51
N TYR A 433 4.75 -19.77 -31.36
CA TYR A 433 4.08 -20.29 -30.18
C TYR A 433 2.91 -19.38 -29.82
N PRO A 434 1.68 -19.69 -30.28
CA PRO A 434 0.50 -18.98 -29.82
C PRO A 434 0.31 -19.21 -28.32
N TYR A 435 -0.20 -18.20 -27.62
CA TYR A 435 -0.52 -18.29 -26.20
C TYR A 435 -1.72 -17.43 -25.86
N PHE A 436 -2.37 -17.74 -24.75
CA PHE A 436 -3.60 -17.09 -24.32
C PHE A 436 -3.74 -17.10 -22.79
N CYS A 437 -4.69 -16.31 -22.29
CA CYS A 437 -5.06 -16.32 -20.87
C CYS A 437 -6.23 -17.27 -20.64
N ARG A 438 -6.07 -18.25 -19.73
CA ARG A 438 -7.13 -19.20 -19.37
C ARG A 438 -8.32 -18.56 -18.64
N ILE A 439 -8.12 -17.37 -18.06
CA ILE A 439 -9.15 -16.65 -17.30
C ILE A 439 -9.90 -15.69 -18.22
N HIS A 440 -9.20 -15.10 -19.19
CA HIS A 440 -9.73 -14.07 -20.09
C HIS A 440 -9.51 -14.51 -21.55
N PRO A 441 -10.47 -15.22 -22.18
CA PRO A 441 -10.30 -15.83 -23.50
C PRO A 441 -9.96 -14.85 -24.64
N GLY A 442 -10.24 -13.56 -24.46
CA GLY A 442 -9.90 -12.51 -25.43
C GLY A 442 -8.41 -12.17 -25.47
N MET A 443 -7.64 -12.52 -24.44
CA MET A 443 -6.21 -12.23 -24.36
C MET A 443 -5.41 -13.30 -25.06
N LYS A 444 -4.77 -12.94 -26.16
CA LYS A 444 -3.96 -13.84 -26.99
C LYS A 444 -2.77 -13.10 -27.57
N GLY A 445 -1.67 -13.80 -27.75
CA GLY A 445 -0.49 -13.31 -28.43
C GLY A 445 0.29 -14.46 -29.06
N VAL A 446 1.38 -14.12 -29.73
CA VAL A 446 2.30 -15.08 -30.36
C VAL A 446 3.74 -14.75 -29.96
N VAL A 447 4.48 -15.74 -29.45
CA VAL A 447 5.94 -15.68 -29.33
C VAL A 447 6.55 -16.28 -30.58
N ARG A 448 7.30 -15.49 -31.35
CA ARG A 448 8.04 -15.94 -32.54
C ARG A 448 9.50 -16.16 -32.17
N VAL A 449 9.96 -17.40 -32.23
CA VAL A 449 11.34 -17.76 -31.91
C VAL A 449 12.12 -17.90 -33.22
N LEU A 450 13.08 -17.01 -33.42
CA LEU A 450 13.91 -16.92 -34.61
C LEU A 450 15.26 -17.61 -34.36
N ASP A 451 15.76 -18.32 -35.38
CA ASP A 451 17.13 -18.82 -35.38
C ASP A 451 18.02 -17.79 -36.10
N SER A 452 18.60 -16.87 -35.33
CA SER A 452 19.53 -15.86 -35.82
C SER A 452 20.91 -16.43 -36.22
N SER A 453 21.10 -17.75 -36.11
CA SER A 453 22.32 -18.46 -36.51
C SER A 453 22.32 -18.99 -37.96
N LYS A 454 21.23 -18.79 -38.72
CA LYS A 454 21.06 -19.23 -40.11
C LYS A 454 21.15 -18.13 -41.15
#